data_AF-A0A0Q7JNW4-F1
#
_entry.id   AF-A0A0Q7JNW4-F1
#
_cell.length_a   1.000
_cell.length_b   1.000
_cell.length_c   1.000
_cell.angle_alpha   90.00
_cell.angle_beta   90.00
_cell.angle_gamma   90.00
#
_symmetry.space_group_name_H-M   'P 1'
#
loop_
_entity.id
_entity.type
_entity.pdbx_description
1 polymer ?
#
loop_
_entity_poly.entity_id
_entity_poly.type
_entity_poly.pdbx_seq_one_letter_code
_entity_poly.pdbx_strand_id
1 'polypeptide(L)'
;MFSVRLQPKLGESLSSFLLRFAKANGTSLLTLWKKVKNNDFVNPQKADIPLIDFAPLNSIYIQTLSQITNVACEKLLGMTFYFVLKKFSHSNELVHSRFLRGVIREYLHYCPQCLNEKKPYLRIEWKVDGINCCTRHHIRLLDSCKSCGNQIKLSAVEEISICPICYSSFGSDKYDDKVTEEDLDKQEWLLKTWRELFTNNNKHLSPSEVAIKLLFIMNGKQPNYNIDVIEQKFDKLGVQASSLMQYARKTLSQTRSVHIHLLLKILYINKLDLTTFFEIEIPSDFRNSIIPNKINKLENAICLSPWCKSYMKNDSIVKTGTSSKKRKSGEKLLNHIACLDCGCRFAYKETGELQEKDYFVQGYNILTGIQSDEFSLAELSRRTGLHISVSRRIVAYFQVRGVFKNNSDNKEVVDNTLLYEFKDSITNDVDLETIEKWECWVSTTQYLLHRYHPAVMKELILHKWPVPERRIDRGKIQDEMLSICNELINSEQSITIGIVSEKLRVTPNTLRKWGLEKYIHEMKNIQQTVKINKLKSIWHSLIDNFFNSRVGQRVLSEDVYDYIKASPPYIRKVAPELTAYINQLRVNHNMELEK
;
A
#
# COMPACT_ATOMS: atom_id res chain seq x y z
N MET A 1 -9.51 48.77 -8.35
CA MET A 1 -8.41 49.22 -7.47
C MET A 1 -8.74 48.74 -6.05
N PHE A 2 -7.78 48.21 -5.29
CA PHE A 2 -7.97 47.84 -3.88
C PHE A 2 -7.24 48.88 -3.03
N SER A 3 -7.97 49.74 -2.33
CA SER A 3 -7.43 50.87 -1.57
C SER A 3 -7.28 50.56 -0.08
N VAL A 4 -8.15 49.71 0.48
CA VAL A 4 -8.13 49.36 1.89
C VAL A 4 -7.16 48.20 2.13
N ARG A 5 -6.13 48.43 2.94
CA ARG A 5 -5.14 47.41 3.34
C ARG A 5 -5.50 46.85 4.71
N LEU A 6 -5.74 45.54 4.79
CA LEU A 6 -5.95 44.82 6.04
C LEU A 6 -4.75 43.96 6.38
N GLN A 7 -4.42 43.87 7.66
CA GLN A 7 -3.43 42.93 8.16
C GLN A 7 -4.09 41.62 8.62
N PRO A 8 -3.49 40.45 8.30
CA PRO A 8 -3.93 39.17 8.83
C PRO A 8 -3.87 39.13 10.36
N LYS A 9 -4.82 38.41 10.97
CA LYS A 9 -4.83 38.13 12.41
C LYS A 9 -4.06 36.85 12.73
N LEU A 10 -3.64 36.69 13.98
CA LEU A 10 -2.93 35.51 14.45
C LEU A 10 -3.82 34.26 14.35
N GLY A 11 -3.34 33.25 13.62
CA GLY A 11 -4.06 32.00 13.37
C GLY A 11 -5.23 32.15 12.41
N GLU A 12 -5.39 33.28 11.72
CA GLU A 12 -6.46 33.46 10.75
C GLU A 12 -6.29 32.56 9.52
N SER A 13 -7.38 31.96 9.03
CA SER A 13 -7.35 31.22 7.76
C SER A 13 -7.30 32.15 6.54
N LEU A 14 -6.72 31.71 5.43
CA LEU A 14 -6.63 32.52 4.23
C LEU A 14 -8.03 32.89 3.72
N SER A 15 -8.97 31.95 3.69
CA SER A 15 -10.37 32.23 3.32
C SER A 15 -11.01 33.34 4.17
N SER A 16 -10.79 33.33 5.49
CA SER A 16 -11.31 34.35 6.43
C SER A 16 -10.73 35.73 6.12
N PHE A 17 -9.41 35.78 5.92
CA PHE A 17 -8.73 37.02 5.61
C PHE A 17 -9.19 37.61 4.26
N LEU A 18 -9.33 36.76 3.24
CA LEU A 18 -9.80 37.20 1.93
C LEU A 18 -11.26 37.65 1.96
N LEU A 19 -12.12 37.02 2.76
CA LEU A 19 -13.50 37.50 2.99
C LEU A 19 -13.50 38.91 3.62
N ARG A 20 -12.71 39.13 4.69
CA ARG A 20 -12.56 40.45 5.31
C ARG A 20 -11.99 41.49 4.37
N PHE A 21 -10.94 41.13 3.63
CA PHE A 21 -10.26 42.01 2.69
C PHE A 21 -11.18 42.41 1.53
N ALA A 22 -11.93 41.45 0.98
CA ALA A 22 -12.91 41.70 -0.07
C ALA A 22 -14.04 42.62 0.44
N LYS A 23 -14.63 42.31 1.60
CA LYS A 23 -15.69 43.12 2.22
C LYS A 23 -15.23 44.56 2.49
N ALA A 24 -14.04 44.74 3.04
CA ALA A 24 -13.49 46.07 3.32
C ALA A 24 -13.19 46.88 2.05
N ASN A 25 -13.02 46.23 0.90
CA ASN A 25 -12.85 46.88 -0.40
C ASN A 25 -14.14 46.87 -1.25
N GLY A 26 -15.31 46.60 -0.65
CA GLY A 26 -16.60 46.64 -1.34
C GLY A 26 -16.74 45.61 -2.47
N THR A 27 -16.08 44.45 -2.36
CA THR A 27 -16.15 43.38 -3.36
C THR A 27 -16.40 42.01 -2.71
N SER A 28 -16.56 40.96 -3.53
CA SER A 28 -16.74 39.59 -3.06
C SER A 28 -15.45 38.78 -3.14
N LEU A 29 -15.37 37.71 -2.34
CA LEU A 29 -14.25 36.76 -2.38
C LEU A 29 -14.03 36.18 -3.79
N LEU A 30 -15.11 35.83 -4.49
CA LEU A 30 -15.01 35.26 -5.84
C LEU A 30 -14.44 36.26 -6.84
N THR A 31 -14.85 37.53 -6.75
CA THR A 31 -14.31 38.59 -7.61
C THR A 31 -12.83 38.85 -7.33
N LEU A 32 -12.43 38.83 -6.04
CA LEU A 32 -11.02 38.91 -5.66
C LEU A 32 -10.24 37.69 -6.20
N TRP A 33 -10.75 36.47 -6.01
CA TRP A 33 -10.12 35.23 -6.45
C TRP A 33 -9.92 35.21 -7.97
N LYS A 34 -10.91 35.64 -8.76
CA LYS A 34 -10.80 35.76 -10.22
C LYS A 34 -9.62 36.64 -10.67
N LYS A 35 -9.23 37.65 -9.88
CA LYS A 35 -8.09 38.53 -10.19
C LYS A 35 -6.73 37.93 -9.84
N VAL A 36 -6.71 36.94 -8.96
CA VAL A 36 -5.47 36.30 -8.47
C VAL A 36 -5.40 34.84 -8.88
N LYS A 37 -6.21 34.38 -9.85
CA LYS A 37 -6.21 33.00 -10.31
C LYS A 37 -4.88 32.62 -10.96
N ASN A 38 -4.46 31.37 -10.80
CA ASN A 38 -3.15 30.89 -11.28
C ASN A 38 -3.09 30.74 -12.81
N ASN A 39 -4.21 30.40 -13.46
CA ASN A 39 -4.31 30.35 -14.91
C ASN A 39 -5.76 30.64 -15.36
N ASP A 40 -5.96 30.85 -16.66
CA ASP A 40 -7.29 31.19 -17.19
C ASP A 40 -8.32 30.06 -17.14
N PHE A 41 -7.86 28.81 -17.06
CA PHE A 41 -8.71 27.62 -16.93
C PHE A 41 -9.28 27.45 -15.53
N VAL A 42 -8.72 28.09 -14.51
CA VAL A 42 -9.32 28.12 -13.17
C VAL A 42 -10.54 29.04 -13.21
N ASN A 43 -11.72 28.48 -12.98
CA ASN A 43 -12.96 29.22 -12.79
C ASN A 43 -13.39 29.15 -11.31
N PRO A 44 -13.09 30.17 -10.48
CA PRO A 44 -13.45 30.18 -9.06
C PRO A 44 -14.94 29.94 -8.77
N GLN A 45 -15.25 28.91 -7.98
CA GLN A 45 -16.61 28.65 -7.49
C GLN A 45 -16.66 28.64 -5.96
N LYS A 46 -17.85 28.87 -5.38
CA LYS A 46 -18.03 28.80 -3.92
C LYS A 46 -17.65 27.43 -3.36
N ALA A 47 -17.98 26.36 -4.08
CA ALA A 47 -17.66 24.98 -3.68
C ALA A 47 -16.15 24.74 -3.51
N ASP A 48 -15.31 25.50 -4.22
CA ASP A 48 -13.85 25.35 -4.23
C ASP A 48 -13.13 26.19 -3.17
N ILE A 49 -13.84 27.03 -2.42
CA ILE A 49 -13.24 27.88 -1.35
C ILE A 49 -12.35 27.07 -0.39
N PRO A 50 -12.71 25.85 0.05
CA PRO A 50 -11.83 25.04 0.91
C PRO A 50 -10.45 24.75 0.31
N LEU A 51 -10.32 24.74 -1.03
CA LEU A 51 -9.05 24.52 -1.71
C LEU A 51 -8.07 25.68 -1.51
N ILE A 52 -8.58 26.90 -1.28
CA ILE A 52 -7.76 28.09 -0.96
C ILE A 52 -6.94 27.84 0.31
N ASP A 53 -7.55 27.27 1.35
CA ASP A 53 -6.82 27.00 2.59
C ASP A 53 -6.05 25.68 2.53
N PHE A 54 -6.43 24.72 1.67
CA PHE A 54 -5.73 23.45 1.59
C PHE A 54 -4.43 23.53 0.77
N ALA A 55 -4.52 23.99 -0.47
CA ALA A 55 -3.42 24.03 -1.42
C ALA A 55 -3.53 25.30 -2.30
N PRO A 56 -3.27 26.49 -1.73
CA PRO A 56 -3.55 27.78 -2.38
C PRO A 56 -2.87 27.93 -3.74
N LEU A 57 -1.66 27.39 -3.91
CA LEU A 57 -0.87 27.56 -5.14
C LEU A 57 -1.50 26.89 -6.38
N ASN A 58 -2.44 25.98 -6.20
CA ASN A 58 -3.13 25.36 -7.32
C ASN A 58 -4.18 26.28 -7.96
N SER A 59 -4.73 27.21 -7.18
CA SER A 59 -5.84 28.05 -7.62
C SER A 59 -5.56 29.55 -7.53
N ILE A 60 -4.50 29.95 -6.82
CA ILE A 60 -4.11 31.34 -6.59
C ILE A 60 -2.66 31.55 -6.98
N TYR A 61 -2.41 32.57 -7.79
CA TYR A 61 -1.09 33.14 -8.02
C TYR A 61 -0.69 34.02 -6.84
N ILE A 62 0.10 33.45 -5.92
CA ILE A 62 0.35 34.01 -4.60
C ILE A 62 1.08 35.36 -4.64
N GLN A 63 1.92 35.60 -5.65
CA GLN A 63 2.65 36.86 -5.82
C GLN A 63 1.71 38.03 -6.12
N THR A 64 0.73 37.84 -7.02
CA THR A 64 -0.30 38.86 -7.30
C THR A 64 -1.16 39.11 -6.06
N LEU A 65 -1.53 38.06 -5.32
CA LEU A 65 -2.27 38.22 -4.08
C LEU A 65 -1.47 39.02 -3.04
N SER A 66 -0.17 38.74 -2.93
CA SER A 66 0.76 39.46 -2.04
C SER A 66 0.83 40.95 -2.38
N GLN A 67 0.97 41.29 -3.67
CA GLN A 67 0.96 42.68 -4.15
C GLN A 67 -0.37 43.39 -3.86
N ILE A 68 -1.50 42.73 -4.12
CA ILE A 68 -2.83 43.30 -3.91
C ILE A 68 -3.12 43.53 -2.42
N THR A 69 -2.72 42.60 -1.56
CA THR A 69 -3.03 42.65 -0.12
C THR A 69 -1.98 43.41 0.68
N ASN A 70 -0.78 43.62 0.13
CA ASN A 70 0.42 44.09 0.83
C ASN A 70 0.78 43.18 2.03
N VAL A 71 0.69 41.87 1.82
CA VAL A 71 1.04 40.84 2.80
C VAL A 71 2.07 39.91 2.16
N ALA A 72 3.18 39.64 2.84
CA ALA A 72 4.22 38.76 2.32
C ALA A 72 3.67 37.36 1.97
N CYS A 73 4.16 36.77 0.87
CA CYS A 73 3.74 35.45 0.38
C CYS A 73 3.82 34.37 1.47
N GLU A 74 4.90 34.36 2.26
CA GLU A 74 5.09 33.42 3.36
C GLU A 74 3.99 33.53 4.42
N LYS A 75 3.60 34.76 4.79
CA LYS A 75 2.53 35.01 5.74
C LYS A 75 1.17 34.56 5.18
N LEU A 76 0.91 34.79 3.89
CA LEU A 76 -0.31 34.28 3.23
C LEU A 76 -0.36 32.75 3.20
N LEU A 77 0.77 32.09 2.91
CA LEU A 77 0.87 30.63 2.91
C LEU A 77 0.76 30.04 4.33
N GLY A 78 1.23 30.76 5.35
CA GLY A 78 1.09 30.37 6.77
C GLY A 78 -0.35 30.38 7.28
N MET A 79 -1.29 30.94 6.52
CA MET A 79 -2.73 30.94 6.80
C MET A 79 -3.45 29.73 6.15
N THR A 80 -2.67 28.78 5.61
CA THR A 80 -3.13 27.61 4.85
C THR A 80 -2.41 26.34 5.31
N PHE A 81 -2.83 25.18 4.82
CA PHE A 81 -2.16 23.90 5.01
C PHE A 81 -0.91 23.72 4.13
N TYR A 82 -0.51 24.72 3.33
CA TYR A 82 0.63 24.62 2.41
C TYR A 82 1.91 24.13 3.08
N PHE A 83 2.33 24.77 4.18
CA PHE A 83 3.57 24.39 4.87
C PHE A 83 3.48 23.01 5.52
N VAL A 84 2.29 22.62 5.98
CA VAL A 84 2.04 21.27 6.51
C VAL A 84 2.27 20.23 5.42
N LEU A 85 1.70 20.45 4.23
CA LEU A 85 1.87 19.58 3.08
C LEU A 85 3.35 19.54 2.66
N LYS A 86 4.00 20.69 2.53
CA LYS A 86 5.42 20.81 2.13
C LYS A 86 6.38 20.04 3.05
N LYS A 87 6.09 19.94 4.36
CA LYS A 87 6.95 19.22 5.33
C LYS A 87 6.95 17.70 5.13
N PHE A 88 5.88 17.12 4.58
CA PHE A 88 5.67 15.66 4.57
C PHE A 88 5.23 15.07 3.21
N SER A 89 5.00 15.92 2.20
CA SER A 89 4.65 15.48 0.84
C SER A 89 5.82 14.77 0.17
N HIS A 90 5.53 13.75 -0.62
CA HIS A 90 6.53 13.08 -1.48
C HIS A 90 6.25 13.31 -2.97
N SER A 91 5.09 13.86 -3.32
CA SER A 91 4.71 14.25 -4.67
C SER A 91 5.02 15.73 -4.90
N ASN A 92 5.38 16.09 -6.14
CA ASN A 92 5.43 17.48 -6.58
C ASN A 92 4.02 18.13 -6.56
N GLU A 93 2.97 17.31 -6.65
CA GLU A 93 1.57 17.74 -6.57
C GLU A 93 1.04 17.58 -5.14
N LEU A 94 1.08 18.68 -4.38
CA LEU A 94 0.67 18.71 -2.97
C LEU A 94 -0.80 18.31 -2.75
N VAL A 95 -1.67 18.60 -3.71
CA VAL A 95 -3.12 18.29 -3.66
C VAL A 95 -3.45 16.81 -3.60
N HIS A 96 -2.58 15.94 -4.13
CA HIS A 96 -2.79 14.50 -4.08
C HIS A 96 -2.23 13.86 -2.80
N SER A 97 -1.62 14.66 -1.93
CA SER A 97 -1.13 14.19 -0.65
C SER A 97 -2.29 13.71 0.22
N ARG A 98 -2.32 12.40 0.50
CA ARG A 98 -3.28 11.79 1.44
C ARG A 98 -2.90 12.00 2.91
N PHE A 99 -1.87 12.82 3.18
CA PHE A 99 -1.32 13.05 4.52
C PHE A 99 -2.36 13.62 5.50
N LEU A 100 -3.23 14.52 5.01
CA LEU A 100 -4.26 15.21 5.80
C LEU A 100 -5.69 14.65 5.57
N ARG A 101 -5.81 13.48 4.95
CA ARG A 101 -7.12 12.96 4.52
C ARG A 101 -8.04 12.72 5.71
N GLY A 102 -9.20 13.38 5.74
CA GLY A 102 -10.16 13.23 6.85
C GLY A 102 -9.78 13.99 8.11
N VAL A 103 -8.73 14.82 8.07
CA VAL A 103 -8.34 15.71 9.19
C VAL A 103 -8.82 17.14 8.96
N ILE A 104 -9.27 17.46 7.74
CA ILE A 104 -9.79 18.78 7.42
C ILE A 104 -11.30 18.71 7.41
N ARG A 105 -11.94 19.56 8.20
CA ARG A 105 -13.39 19.66 8.32
C ARG A 105 -14.00 20.33 7.11
N GLU A 106 -15.15 19.83 6.69
CA GLU A 106 -16.01 20.48 5.68
C GLU A 106 -16.95 21.52 6.29
N TYR A 107 -17.30 21.33 7.56
CA TYR A 107 -18.26 22.14 8.31
C TYR A 107 -17.57 23.09 9.28
N LEU A 108 -18.14 24.29 9.41
CA LEU A 108 -17.67 25.36 10.28
C LEU A 108 -17.72 24.89 11.73
N HIS A 109 -16.57 24.98 12.40
CA HIS A 109 -16.49 24.94 13.85
C HIS A 109 -16.01 26.30 14.34
N TYR A 110 -16.60 26.82 15.41
CA TYR A 110 -16.30 28.18 15.85
C TYR A 110 -16.52 28.36 17.35
N CYS A 111 -15.85 29.39 17.88
CA CYS A 111 -16.06 29.86 19.24
C CYS A 111 -16.98 31.09 19.20
N PRO A 112 -18.18 31.04 19.81
CA PRO A 112 -19.13 32.17 19.77
C PRO A 112 -18.57 33.42 20.47
N GLN A 113 -17.79 33.27 21.54
CA GLN A 113 -17.16 34.39 22.22
C GLN A 113 -16.08 35.04 21.34
N CYS A 114 -15.28 34.25 20.61
CA CYS A 114 -14.29 34.78 19.65
C CYS A 114 -14.96 35.57 18.52
N LEU A 115 -16.13 35.12 18.03
CA LEU A 115 -16.84 35.79 16.95
C LEU A 115 -17.67 36.99 17.43
N ASN A 116 -17.83 37.19 18.74
CA ASN A 116 -18.45 38.39 19.31
C ASN A 116 -17.46 39.55 19.50
N GLU A 117 -16.16 39.29 19.39
CA GLU A 117 -15.15 40.33 19.53
C GLU A 117 -15.26 41.39 18.41
N LYS A 118 -14.78 42.61 18.69
CA LYS A 118 -14.85 43.75 17.74
C LYS A 118 -14.32 43.47 16.33
N LYS A 119 -13.41 42.50 16.17
CA LYS A 119 -12.77 42.17 14.89
C LYS A 119 -12.79 40.64 14.70
N PRO A 120 -13.94 40.04 14.36
CA PRO A 120 -14.08 38.59 14.30
C PRO A 120 -13.32 38.03 13.10
N TYR A 121 -12.80 36.81 13.26
CA TYR A 121 -12.12 36.07 12.19
C TYR A 121 -12.20 34.56 12.44
N LEU A 122 -12.14 33.78 11.37
CA LEU A 122 -12.07 32.32 11.48
C LEU A 122 -10.62 31.87 11.58
N ARG A 123 -10.38 30.97 12.53
CA ARG A 123 -9.05 30.41 12.76
C ARG A 123 -8.80 29.21 11.86
N ILE A 124 -7.59 29.07 11.34
CA ILE A 124 -7.19 27.91 10.54
C ILE A 124 -7.23 26.64 11.38
N GLU A 125 -6.90 26.74 12.67
CA GLU A 125 -6.92 25.61 13.60
C GLU A 125 -8.33 25.01 13.75
N TRP A 126 -9.40 25.80 13.63
CA TRP A 126 -10.76 25.29 13.75
C TRP A 126 -11.19 24.39 12.59
N LYS A 127 -10.45 24.42 11.47
CA LYS A 127 -10.66 23.53 10.32
C LYS A 127 -10.06 22.15 10.55
N VAL A 128 -9.27 21.96 11.60
CA VAL A 128 -8.61 20.69 11.92
C VAL A 128 -9.53 19.85 12.80
N ASP A 129 -9.80 18.63 12.35
CA ASP A 129 -10.48 17.62 13.14
C ASP A 129 -9.61 17.18 14.34
N GLY A 130 -10.24 17.11 15.51
CA GLY A 130 -9.57 16.91 16.80
C GLY A 130 -9.28 18.20 17.58
N ILE A 131 -9.31 19.38 16.94
CA ILE A 131 -9.31 20.67 17.65
C ILE A 131 -10.76 21.04 17.95
N ASN A 132 -11.20 20.77 19.18
CA ASN A 132 -12.60 20.85 19.60
C ASN A 132 -12.86 21.94 20.62
N CYS A 133 -11.81 22.62 21.08
CA CYS A 133 -11.91 23.60 22.16
C CYS A 133 -11.25 24.92 21.78
N CYS A 134 -11.77 26.01 22.32
CA CYS A 134 -11.12 27.30 22.28
C CYS A 134 -10.30 27.48 23.56
N THR A 135 -8.97 27.42 23.47
CA THR A 135 -8.08 27.63 24.63
C THR A 135 -7.99 29.09 25.09
N ARG A 136 -8.63 30.04 24.39
CA ARG A 136 -8.75 31.41 24.89
C ARG A 136 -9.94 31.60 25.84
N HIS A 137 -11.04 30.89 25.56
CA HIS A 137 -12.30 31.04 26.29
C HIS A 137 -12.70 29.80 27.10
N HIS A 138 -11.89 28.73 26.98
CA HIS A 138 -12.02 27.45 27.68
C HIS A 138 -13.40 26.79 27.47
N ILE A 139 -13.91 26.89 26.24
CA ILE A 139 -15.20 26.33 25.84
C ILE A 139 -15.05 25.41 24.62
N ARG A 140 -15.99 24.48 24.47
CA ARG A 140 -16.09 23.67 23.25
C ARG A 140 -16.48 24.53 22.04
N LEU A 141 -15.97 24.17 20.88
CA LEU A 141 -16.34 24.80 19.61
C LEU A 141 -17.72 24.30 19.20
N LEU A 142 -18.57 25.23 18.76
CA LEU A 142 -19.86 24.91 18.16
C LEU A 142 -19.66 24.43 16.73
N ASP A 143 -20.37 23.37 16.35
CA ASP A 143 -20.38 22.77 15.01
C ASP A 143 -21.64 23.14 14.19
N SER A 144 -22.58 23.82 14.86
CA SER A 144 -23.90 24.18 14.37
C SER A 144 -24.27 25.60 14.80
N CYS A 145 -25.19 26.23 14.07
CA CYS A 145 -25.67 27.56 14.42
C CYS A 145 -26.52 27.50 15.71
N LYS A 146 -26.18 28.30 16.73
CA LYS A 146 -26.95 28.35 17.99
C LYS A 146 -28.41 28.78 17.80
N SER A 147 -28.70 29.61 16.78
CA SER A 147 -30.06 30.12 16.54
C SER A 147 -30.94 29.17 15.76
N CYS A 148 -30.43 28.51 14.72
CA CYS A 148 -31.23 27.66 13.83
C CYS A 148 -30.88 26.17 13.86
N GLY A 149 -29.86 25.76 14.61
CA GLY A 149 -29.42 24.37 14.73
C GLY A 149 -28.70 23.78 13.51
N ASN A 150 -28.69 24.47 12.37
CA ASN A 150 -28.10 23.94 11.14
C ASN A 150 -26.56 23.95 11.18
N GLN A 151 -25.96 22.86 10.67
CA GLN A 151 -24.52 22.81 10.38
C GLN A 151 -24.20 23.61 9.12
N ILE A 152 -23.13 24.40 9.16
CA ILE A 152 -22.77 25.33 8.08
C ILE A 152 -21.53 24.81 7.36
N LYS A 153 -21.62 24.57 6.06
CA LYS A 153 -20.43 24.25 5.24
C LYS A 153 -19.50 25.46 5.19
N LEU A 154 -18.19 25.24 5.28
CA LEU A 154 -17.19 26.31 5.19
C LEU A 154 -17.30 27.10 3.87
N SER A 155 -17.67 26.44 2.78
CA SER A 155 -17.89 27.06 1.46
C SER A 155 -19.14 27.96 1.38
N ALA A 156 -20.06 27.82 2.33
CA ALA A 156 -21.28 28.63 2.42
C ALA A 156 -21.09 29.89 3.28
N VAL A 157 -19.94 30.08 3.93
CA VAL A 157 -19.68 31.25 4.77
C VAL A 157 -19.43 32.47 3.88
N GLU A 158 -20.38 33.41 3.89
CA GLU A 158 -20.28 34.68 3.16
C GLU A 158 -19.79 35.82 4.06
N GLU A 159 -20.15 35.75 5.34
CA GLU A 159 -19.73 36.70 6.36
C GLU A 159 -19.31 35.95 7.63
N ILE A 160 -18.21 36.38 8.25
CA ILE A 160 -17.51 35.63 9.30
C ILE A 160 -18.36 35.41 10.55
N SER A 161 -19.19 36.37 10.91
CA SER A 161 -19.96 36.38 12.16
C SER A 161 -21.45 36.15 11.94
N ILE A 162 -21.89 35.79 10.73
CA ILE A 162 -23.32 35.67 10.39
C ILE A 162 -23.61 34.30 9.77
N CYS A 163 -24.69 33.69 10.24
CA CYS A 163 -25.19 32.44 9.68
C CYS A 163 -25.78 32.67 8.27
N PRO A 164 -25.33 31.94 7.23
CA PRO A 164 -25.84 32.13 5.87
C PRO A 164 -27.26 31.58 5.66
N ILE A 165 -27.82 30.86 6.65
CA ILE A 165 -29.15 30.24 6.55
C ILE A 165 -30.21 31.10 7.25
N CYS A 166 -29.97 31.47 8.51
CA CYS A 166 -30.94 32.23 9.31
C CYS A 166 -30.53 33.69 9.56
N TYR A 167 -29.36 34.12 9.04
CA TYR A 167 -28.83 35.48 9.17
C TYR A 167 -28.60 35.97 10.61
N SER A 168 -28.71 35.09 11.61
CA SER A 168 -28.37 35.38 13.00
C SER A 168 -26.85 35.47 13.19
N SER A 169 -26.41 36.27 14.17
CA SER A 169 -25.01 36.35 14.57
C SER A 169 -24.53 35.02 15.17
N PHE A 170 -23.31 34.59 14.82
CA PHE A 170 -22.59 33.52 15.51
C PHE A 170 -22.02 33.97 16.87
N GLY A 171 -21.87 35.29 17.06
CA GLY A 171 -21.30 35.88 18.27
C GLY A 171 -22.22 35.74 19.48
N SER A 172 -21.68 35.40 20.65
CA SER A 172 -22.40 35.42 21.92
C SER A 172 -21.45 35.62 23.10
N ASP A 173 -21.79 36.54 24.00
CA ASP A 173 -21.06 36.76 25.26
C ASP A 173 -21.30 35.67 26.31
N LYS A 174 -22.40 34.90 26.17
CA LYS A 174 -22.85 33.92 27.16
C LYS A 174 -22.95 32.54 26.51
N TYR A 175 -21.85 31.79 26.62
CA TYR A 175 -21.79 30.38 26.27
C TYR A 175 -20.86 29.67 27.26
N ASP A 176 -21.39 28.66 27.94
CA ASP A 176 -20.77 28.04 29.13
C ASP A 176 -20.69 26.52 29.02
N ASP A 177 -20.22 26.02 27.87
CA ASP A 177 -19.84 24.62 27.72
C ASP A 177 -18.35 24.46 28.06
N LYS A 178 -18.06 24.48 29.37
CA LYS A 178 -16.70 24.45 29.91
C LYS A 178 -16.02 23.11 29.61
N VAL A 179 -14.74 23.21 29.27
CA VAL A 179 -13.88 22.06 28.98
C VAL A 179 -13.14 21.67 30.26
N THR A 180 -12.90 20.37 30.45
CA THR A 180 -12.11 19.86 31.57
C THR A 180 -10.64 20.30 31.47
N GLU A 181 -9.91 20.35 32.59
CA GLU A 181 -8.48 20.70 32.56
C GLU A 181 -7.65 19.72 31.71
N GLU A 182 -7.92 18.41 31.83
CA GLU A 182 -7.23 17.38 31.03
C GLU A 182 -7.47 17.56 29.51
N ASP A 183 -8.71 17.86 29.12
CA ASP A 183 -9.03 18.15 27.72
C ASP A 183 -8.33 19.44 27.26
N LEU A 184 -8.26 20.47 28.11
CA LEU A 184 -7.57 21.73 27.78
C LEU A 184 -6.08 21.50 27.53
N ASP A 185 -5.36 20.76 28.38
CA ASP A 185 -3.94 20.46 28.22
C ASP A 185 -3.65 19.79 26.87
N LYS A 186 -4.47 18.80 26.52
CA LYS A 186 -4.36 18.12 25.22
C LYS A 186 -4.63 19.06 24.05
N GLN A 187 -5.64 19.92 24.16
CA GLN A 187 -6.00 20.88 23.12
C GLN A 187 -4.93 21.97 22.97
N GLU A 188 -4.29 22.40 24.05
CA GLU A 188 -3.15 23.31 24.02
C GLU A 188 -1.94 22.69 23.32
N TRP A 189 -1.60 21.44 23.66
CA TRP A 189 -0.53 20.72 22.96
C TRP A 189 -0.82 20.58 21.47
N LEU A 190 -2.05 20.23 21.09
CA LEU A 190 -2.47 20.13 19.70
C LEU A 190 -2.35 21.48 18.98
N LEU A 191 -2.87 22.56 19.58
CA LEU A 191 -2.81 23.90 19.00
C LEU A 191 -1.37 24.39 18.83
N LYS A 192 -0.50 24.17 19.81
CA LYS A 192 0.93 24.47 19.71
C LYS A 192 1.55 23.72 18.53
N THR A 193 1.32 22.41 18.46
CA THR A 193 1.84 21.55 17.40
C THR A 193 1.37 21.98 16.01
N TRP A 194 0.08 22.30 15.85
CA TRP A 194 -0.45 22.77 14.57
C TRP A 194 0.07 24.14 14.17
N ARG A 195 0.24 25.06 15.12
CA ARG A 195 0.88 26.35 14.84
C ARG A 195 2.30 26.17 14.31
N GLU A 196 3.09 25.28 14.91
CA GLU A 196 4.42 24.92 14.39
C GLU A 196 4.33 24.32 12.97
N LEU A 197 3.34 23.45 12.70
CA LEU A 197 3.11 22.87 11.36
C LEU A 197 2.80 23.94 10.30
N PHE A 198 2.06 24.99 10.66
CA PHE A 198 1.72 26.10 9.76
C PHE A 198 2.89 27.05 9.49
N THR A 199 3.97 27.00 10.28
CA THR A 199 5.14 27.85 10.05
C THR A 199 6.06 27.30 8.97
N ASN A 200 6.72 28.20 8.25
CA ASN A 200 7.84 27.82 7.41
C ASN A 200 9.09 27.68 8.28
N ASN A 201 9.68 26.49 8.31
CA ASN A 201 10.93 26.23 9.01
C ASN A 201 11.94 25.50 8.11
N ASN A 202 11.66 25.42 6.80
CA ASN A 202 12.43 24.66 5.80
C ASN A 202 12.73 23.19 6.16
N LYS A 203 12.07 22.63 7.18
CA LYS A 203 12.20 21.21 7.52
C LYS A 203 11.33 20.38 6.57
N HIS A 204 11.86 19.26 6.11
CA HIS A 204 11.16 18.32 5.25
C HIS A 204 11.57 16.89 5.61
N LEU A 205 10.59 15.99 5.71
CA LEU A 205 10.81 14.57 5.96
C LEU A 205 10.07 13.74 4.91
N SER A 206 10.81 12.84 4.25
CA SER A 206 10.19 11.85 3.37
C SER A 206 9.30 10.89 4.17
N PRO A 207 8.30 10.24 3.56
CA PRO A 207 7.47 9.25 4.25
C PRO A 207 8.26 8.11 4.91
N SER A 208 9.38 7.72 4.28
CA SER A 208 10.30 6.70 4.83
C SER A 208 11.02 7.21 6.08
N GLU A 209 11.51 8.45 6.08
CA GLU A 209 12.12 9.07 7.27
C GLU A 209 11.11 9.22 8.41
N VAL A 210 9.89 9.69 8.11
CA VAL A 210 8.81 9.76 9.11
C VAL A 210 8.55 8.38 9.72
N ALA A 211 8.44 7.35 8.89
CA ALA A 211 8.19 6.00 9.37
C ALA A 211 9.33 5.45 10.24
N ILE A 212 10.59 5.66 9.83
CA ILE A 212 11.77 5.25 10.60
C ILE A 212 11.80 5.95 11.96
N LYS A 213 11.60 7.28 12.00
CA LYS A 213 11.57 8.04 13.25
C LYS A 213 10.45 7.58 14.18
N LEU A 214 9.25 7.34 13.66
CA LEU A 214 8.12 6.82 14.44
C LEU A 214 8.41 5.43 15.01
N LEU A 215 8.99 4.53 14.20
CA LEU A 215 9.41 3.21 14.68
C LEU A 215 10.49 3.34 15.76
N PHE A 216 11.45 4.26 15.63
CA PHE A 216 12.49 4.47 16.64
C PHE A 216 11.92 4.96 17.98
N ILE A 217 11.02 5.93 17.94
CA ILE A 217 10.31 6.44 19.13
C ILE A 217 9.57 5.28 19.80
N MET A 218 8.80 4.52 19.02
CA MET A 218 8.01 3.39 19.54
C MET A 218 8.90 2.25 20.04
N ASN A 219 10.10 2.07 19.49
CA ASN A 219 11.11 1.14 19.99
C ASN A 219 11.73 1.58 21.33
N GLY A 220 11.27 2.69 21.91
CA GLY A 220 11.86 3.26 23.13
C GLY A 220 13.25 3.82 22.89
N LYS A 221 13.53 4.28 21.66
CA LYS A 221 14.82 4.82 21.21
C LYS A 221 16.01 3.85 21.39
N GLN A 222 15.73 2.54 21.43
CA GLN A 222 16.76 1.51 21.49
C GLN A 222 17.45 1.35 20.13
N PRO A 223 18.76 1.01 20.10
CA PRO A 223 19.56 0.98 18.89
C PRO A 223 19.16 -0.14 17.92
N ASN A 224 18.58 -1.24 18.41
CA ASN A 224 18.16 -2.36 17.57
C ASN A 224 16.64 -2.48 17.55
N TYR A 225 16.07 -2.67 16.36
CA TYR A 225 14.64 -2.92 16.18
C TYR A 225 14.21 -4.20 16.90
N ASN A 226 13.26 -4.06 17.83
CA ASN A 226 12.63 -5.18 18.52
C ASN A 226 11.18 -5.33 18.07
N ILE A 227 10.87 -6.43 17.37
CA ILE A 227 9.54 -6.67 16.80
C ILE A 227 8.47 -6.82 17.88
N ASP A 228 8.75 -7.55 18.96
CA ASP A 228 7.79 -7.84 20.02
C ASP A 228 7.38 -6.56 20.77
N VAL A 229 8.35 -5.69 21.06
CA VAL A 229 8.11 -4.39 21.70
C VAL A 229 7.28 -3.48 20.80
N ILE A 230 7.57 -3.48 19.50
CA ILE A 230 6.86 -2.64 18.53
C ILE A 230 5.43 -3.13 18.35
N GLU A 231 5.21 -4.42 18.08
CA GLU A 231 3.87 -4.98 17.90
C GLU A 231 3.00 -4.76 19.14
N GLN A 232 3.52 -5.04 20.34
CA GLN A 232 2.78 -4.79 21.58
C GLN A 232 2.33 -3.33 21.74
N LYS A 233 3.20 -2.37 21.43
CA LYS A 233 2.85 -0.94 21.55
C LYS A 233 1.90 -0.47 20.44
N PHE A 234 2.04 -1.00 19.23
CA PHE A 234 1.19 -0.65 18.10
C PHE A 234 -0.21 -1.27 18.19
N ASP A 235 -0.33 -2.46 18.77
CA ASP A 235 -1.61 -3.10 19.08
C ASP A 235 -2.43 -2.26 20.06
N LYS A 236 -1.79 -1.70 21.11
CA LYS A 236 -2.43 -0.74 22.02
C LYS A 236 -2.93 0.53 21.31
N LEU A 237 -2.36 0.88 20.17
CA LEU A 237 -2.80 2.02 19.36
C LEU A 237 -3.89 1.67 18.36
N GLY A 238 -4.18 0.38 18.15
CA GLY A 238 -5.11 -0.12 17.13
C GLY A 238 -4.57 0.01 15.70
N VAL A 239 -3.24 0.00 15.51
CA VAL A 239 -2.60 0.25 14.21
C VAL A 239 -1.59 -0.83 13.90
N GLN A 240 -1.62 -1.40 12.69
CA GLN A 240 -0.64 -2.42 12.29
C GLN A 240 0.74 -1.82 12.01
N ALA A 241 1.75 -2.26 12.77
CA ALA A 241 3.16 -1.85 12.59
C ALA A 241 3.72 -2.20 11.20
N SER A 242 3.19 -3.24 10.55
CA SER A 242 3.59 -3.74 9.24
C SER A 242 3.53 -2.66 8.14
N SER A 243 2.60 -1.71 8.25
CA SER A 243 2.44 -0.64 7.26
C SER A 243 3.56 0.41 7.38
N LEU A 244 3.93 0.80 8.61
CA LEU A 244 5.09 1.66 8.88
C LEU A 244 6.39 0.99 8.46
N MET A 245 6.52 -0.30 8.71
CA MET A 245 7.68 -1.07 8.27
C MET A 245 7.84 -1.03 6.73
N GLN A 246 6.74 -1.16 5.98
CA GLN A 246 6.77 -1.06 4.52
C GLN A 246 7.14 0.35 4.04
N TYR A 247 6.67 1.41 4.71
CA TYR A 247 7.09 2.79 4.42
C TYR A 247 8.58 3.00 4.68
N ALA A 248 9.07 2.52 5.83
CA ALA A 248 10.49 2.60 6.19
C ALA A 248 11.36 1.89 5.14
N ARG A 249 10.96 0.70 4.70
CA ARG A 249 11.69 -0.14 3.73
C ARG A 249 11.49 0.26 2.26
N LYS A 250 10.59 1.19 1.96
CA LYS A 250 10.22 1.59 0.59
C LYS A 250 9.78 0.39 -0.28
N THR A 251 9.08 -0.59 0.30
CA THR A 251 8.69 -1.83 -0.39
C THR A 251 7.35 -1.74 -1.14
N LEU A 252 6.62 -0.64 -0.99
CA LEU A 252 5.34 -0.45 -1.68
C LEU A 252 5.56 -0.03 -3.13
N SER A 253 4.77 -0.60 -4.05
CA SER A 253 4.77 -0.22 -5.47
C SER A 253 4.34 1.23 -5.71
N GLN A 254 3.54 1.79 -4.79
CA GLN A 254 3.16 3.19 -4.77
C GLN A 254 3.62 3.81 -3.45
N THR A 255 4.36 4.91 -3.52
CA THR A 255 4.72 5.70 -2.35
C THR A 255 3.45 6.29 -1.73
N ARG A 256 3.28 6.12 -0.42
CA ARG A 256 2.19 6.73 0.35
C ARG A 256 2.77 7.47 1.54
N SER A 257 2.07 8.51 2.00
CA SER A 257 2.44 9.26 3.19
C SER A 257 1.92 8.59 4.46
N VAL A 258 2.68 8.70 5.55
CA VAL A 258 2.21 8.34 6.90
C VAL A 258 1.16 9.36 7.31
N HIS A 259 -0.02 8.91 7.73
CA HIS A 259 -1.13 9.83 8.06
C HIS A 259 -0.81 10.73 9.27
N ILE A 260 -1.17 12.02 9.21
CA ILE A 260 -0.87 13.00 10.28
C ILE A 260 -1.44 12.58 11.64
N HIS A 261 -2.62 11.96 11.68
CA HIS A 261 -3.23 11.51 12.93
C HIS A 261 -2.34 10.50 13.66
N LEU A 262 -1.69 9.59 12.93
CA LEU A 262 -0.78 8.61 13.52
C LEU A 262 0.48 9.28 14.07
N LEU A 263 1.03 10.24 13.32
CA LEU A 263 2.16 11.05 13.78
C LEU A 263 1.82 11.76 15.09
N LEU A 264 0.73 12.53 15.12
CA LEU A 264 0.32 13.30 16.30
C LEU A 264 0.02 12.39 17.51
N LYS A 265 -0.65 11.25 17.29
CA LYS A 265 -0.94 10.28 18.37
C LYS A 265 0.34 9.72 18.99
N ILE A 266 1.32 9.33 18.17
CA ILE A 266 2.60 8.81 18.66
C ILE A 266 3.38 9.89 19.40
N LEU A 267 3.43 11.12 18.88
CA LEU A 267 4.13 12.23 19.54
C LEU A 267 3.51 12.55 20.91
N TYR A 268 2.18 12.66 20.98
CA TYR A 268 1.47 12.95 22.22
C TYR A 268 1.73 11.90 23.31
N ILE A 269 1.58 10.61 22.99
CA ILE A 269 1.77 9.51 23.95
C ILE A 269 3.22 9.44 24.44
N ASN A 270 4.18 9.82 23.61
CA ASN A 270 5.60 9.86 23.98
C ASN A 270 6.04 11.22 24.54
N LYS A 271 5.11 12.16 24.79
CA LYS A 271 5.37 13.52 25.31
C LYS A 271 6.41 14.29 24.49
N LEU A 272 6.37 14.15 23.17
CA LEU A 272 7.26 14.82 22.24
C LEU A 272 6.56 15.99 21.55
N ASP A 273 7.28 17.08 21.32
CA ASP A 273 6.85 18.13 20.42
C ASP A 273 7.39 17.92 18.99
N LEU A 274 6.90 18.73 18.06
CA LEU A 274 7.25 18.61 16.64
C LEU A 274 8.71 19.01 16.38
N THR A 275 9.20 20.02 17.09
CA THR A 275 10.59 20.49 16.97
C THR A 275 11.56 19.36 17.32
N THR A 276 11.36 18.72 18.47
CA THR A 276 12.11 17.53 18.90
C THR A 276 12.00 16.42 17.87
N PHE A 277 10.80 16.13 17.35
CA PHE A 277 10.62 15.08 16.34
C PHE A 277 11.49 15.29 15.09
N PHE A 278 11.56 16.52 14.58
CA PHE A 278 12.40 16.82 13.44
C PHE A 278 13.90 16.66 13.75
N GLU A 279 14.32 16.94 14.98
CA GLU A 279 15.72 16.88 15.43
C GLU A 279 16.19 15.49 15.85
N ILE A 280 15.29 14.52 16.05
CA ILE A 280 15.69 13.14 16.37
C ILE A 280 16.64 12.59 15.29
N GLU A 281 17.88 12.34 15.67
CA GLU A 281 18.82 11.59 14.86
C GLU A 281 18.57 10.10 15.03
N ILE A 282 18.65 9.35 13.93
CA ILE A 282 18.40 7.92 13.93
C ILE A 282 19.75 7.19 13.81
N PRO A 283 20.13 6.38 14.82
CA PRO A 283 21.36 5.59 14.77
C PRO A 283 21.44 4.70 13.53
N SER A 284 22.64 4.54 12.97
CA SER A 284 22.92 3.65 11.84
C SER A 284 22.47 2.21 12.14
N ASP A 285 22.72 1.75 13.36
CA ASP A 285 22.36 0.39 13.80
C ASP A 285 20.85 0.17 13.72
N PHE A 286 20.09 1.18 14.12
CA PHE A 286 18.63 1.12 14.05
C PHE A 286 18.15 1.09 12.60
N ARG A 287 18.72 1.95 11.74
CA ARG A 287 18.42 1.94 10.29
C ARG A 287 18.72 0.57 9.67
N ASN A 288 19.87 -0.01 9.99
CA ASN A 288 20.32 -1.32 9.50
C ASN A 288 19.46 -2.47 10.03
N SER A 289 18.89 -2.34 11.23
CA SER A 289 17.99 -3.35 11.80
C SER A 289 16.57 -3.33 11.17
N ILE A 290 16.13 -2.19 10.64
CA ILE A 290 14.80 -2.02 10.02
C ILE A 290 14.82 -2.29 8.53
N ILE A 291 15.76 -1.65 7.83
CA ILE A 291 15.94 -1.83 6.40
C ILE A 291 16.66 -3.16 6.32
N PRO A 292 16.00 -4.24 5.85
CA PRO A 292 16.75 -5.43 5.56
C PRO A 292 17.75 -4.95 4.54
N ASN A 293 19.03 -5.02 4.89
CA ASN A 293 20.01 -5.26 3.86
C ASN A 293 19.34 -6.37 3.04
N LYS A 294 18.95 -6.08 1.81
CA LYS A 294 19.32 -7.01 0.76
C LYS A 294 20.82 -7.10 0.97
N ILE A 295 21.25 -7.96 1.89
CA ILE A 295 22.51 -8.63 1.77
C ILE A 295 22.33 -9.15 0.36
N ASN A 296 22.95 -8.48 -0.59
CA ASN A 296 23.16 -9.04 -1.88
C ASN A 296 23.94 -10.29 -1.49
N LYS A 297 23.26 -11.42 -1.23
CA LYS A 297 23.92 -12.66 -0.84
C LYS A 297 24.87 -13.09 -1.96
N LEU A 298 24.76 -12.45 -3.12
CA LEU A 298 25.75 -12.44 -4.18
C LEU A 298 27.02 -11.66 -3.84
N GLU A 299 26.99 -10.45 -3.27
CA GLU A 299 28.20 -9.67 -2.91
C GLU A 299 29.10 -10.42 -1.92
N ASN A 300 28.50 -11.17 -0.99
CA ASN A 300 29.21 -12.05 -0.05
C ASN A 300 29.31 -13.51 -0.53
N ALA A 301 28.81 -13.84 -1.72
CA ALA A 301 28.95 -15.19 -2.23
C ALA A 301 30.40 -15.42 -2.69
N ILE A 302 30.96 -16.54 -2.25
CA ILE A 302 32.31 -16.96 -2.61
C ILE A 302 32.28 -18.39 -3.11
N CYS A 303 33.22 -18.76 -3.98
CA CYS A 303 33.41 -20.15 -4.33
C CYS A 303 34.10 -20.90 -3.17
N LEU A 304 33.51 -22.00 -2.72
CA LEU A 304 34.07 -22.84 -1.65
C LEU A 304 34.95 -23.99 -2.17
N SER A 305 35.16 -24.10 -3.47
CA SER A 305 35.89 -25.21 -4.09
C SER A 305 37.41 -24.97 -4.09
N PRO A 306 38.22 -25.71 -3.31
CA PRO A 306 39.65 -25.39 -3.12
C PRO A 306 40.51 -25.46 -4.39
N TRP A 307 40.14 -26.30 -5.36
CA TRP A 307 40.84 -26.42 -6.66
C TRP A 307 40.43 -25.34 -7.68
N CYS A 308 39.48 -24.46 -7.33
CA CYS A 308 38.98 -23.44 -8.25
C CYS A 308 39.88 -22.20 -8.26
N LYS A 309 40.15 -21.64 -9.44
CA LYS A 309 40.87 -20.34 -9.54
C LYS A 309 40.14 -19.16 -8.88
N SER A 310 38.82 -19.29 -8.70
CA SER A 310 37.96 -18.33 -8.00
C SER A 310 37.67 -18.73 -6.55
N TYR A 311 38.45 -19.65 -5.96
CA TYR A 311 38.31 -20.05 -4.56
C TYR A 311 38.39 -18.82 -3.63
N MET A 312 37.44 -18.73 -2.69
CA MET A 312 37.27 -17.58 -1.77
C MET A 312 37.04 -16.23 -2.46
N LYS A 313 36.70 -16.22 -3.76
CA LYS A 313 36.39 -15.03 -4.57
C LYS A 313 34.96 -15.10 -5.12
N ASN A 314 34.43 -13.94 -5.48
CA ASN A 314 33.08 -13.77 -6.03
C ASN A 314 33.06 -13.66 -7.57
N ASP A 315 34.21 -13.43 -8.20
CA ASP A 315 34.33 -13.00 -9.61
C ASP A 315 33.56 -13.87 -10.62
N SER A 316 33.42 -15.16 -10.34
CA SER A 316 32.76 -16.14 -11.22
C SER A 316 31.45 -16.71 -10.66
N ILE A 317 30.85 -16.09 -9.64
CA ILE A 317 29.60 -16.56 -9.04
C ILE A 317 28.38 -15.95 -9.75
N VAL A 318 27.43 -16.81 -10.11
CA VAL A 318 26.16 -16.41 -10.72
C VAL A 318 24.96 -16.98 -9.99
N LYS A 319 23.81 -16.29 -10.04
CA LYS A 319 22.53 -16.83 -9.58
C LYS A 319 22.02 -17.88 -10.55
N THR A 320 21.52 -18.98 -10.01
CA THR A 320 20.75 -19.96 -10.78
C THR A 320 19.27 -19.58 -10.80
N GLY A 321 18.49 -20.13 -11.73
CA GLY A 321 17.04 -19.87 -11.83
C GLY A 321 16.19 -20.33 -10.64
N THR A 322 16.78 -21.00 -9.63
CA THR A 322 16.06 -21.50 -8.45
C THR A 322 16.24 -20.56 -7.25
N SER A 323 15.17 -19.90 -6.80
CA SER A 323 15.23 -19.00 -5.64
C SER A 323 15.20 -19.73 -4.30
N SER A 324 14.44 -20.82 -4.19
CA SER A 324 14.40 -21.67 -3.00
C SER A 324 13.94 -23.09 -3.31
N LYS A 325 14.37 -24.07 -2.51
CA LYS A 325 13.91 -25.45 -2.59
C LYS A 325 13.85 -26.08 -1.20
N LYS A 326 12.72 -26.72 -0.88
CA LYS A 326 12.55 -27.50 0.36
C LYS A 326 12.95 -28.96 0.09
N ARG A 327 13.79 -29.54 0.95
CA ARG A 327 14.19 -30.96 0.90
C ARG A 327 13.12 -31.83 1.55
N LYS A 328 13.15 -33.14 1.27
CA LYS A 328 12.28 -34.14 1.93
C LYS A 328 12.46 -34.18 3.45
N SER A 329 13.64 -33.83 3.94
CA SER A 329 13.95 -33.67 5.37
C SER A 329 13.31 -32.45 6.03
N GLY A 330 12.64 -31.57 5.27
CA GLY A 330 12.06 -30.32 5.78
C GLY A 330 12.98 -29.10 5.67
N GLU A 331 14.30 -29.31 5.50
CA GLU A 331 15.30 -28.24 5.34
C GLU A 331 15.02 -27.38 4.10
N LYS A 332 15.09 -26.06 4.25
CA LYS A 332 14.89 -25.09 3.18
C LYS A 332 16.22 -24.48 2.75
N LEU A 333 16.53 -24.62 1.46
CA LEU A 333 17.67 -23.97 0.83
C LEU A 333 17.21 -22.74 0.05
N LEU A 334 17.98 -21.67 0.15
CA LEU A 334 17.68 -20.35 -0.39
C LEU A 334 18.82 -19.87 -1.29
N ASN A 335 18.49 -19.04 -2.28
CA ASN A 335 19.44 -18.33 -3.14
C ASN A 335 20.49 -19.27 -3.75
N HIS A 336 20.05 -20.17 -4.63
CA HIS A 336 20.94 -21.10 -5.30
C HIS A 336 21.88 -20.35 -6.27
N ILE A 337 23.18 -20.58 -6.12
CA ILE A 337 24.25 -19.97 -6.91
C ILE A 337 25.15 -21.05 -7.51
N ALA A 338 25.94 -20.69 -8.51
CA ALA A 338 26.94 -21.56 -9.13
C ALA A 338 28.19 -20.77 -9.50
N CYS A 339 29.35 -21.43 -9.50
CA CYS A 339 30.60 -20.86 -9.97
C CYS A 339 30.84 -21.24 -11.44
N LEU A 340 31.07 -20.27 -12.32
CA LEU A 340 31.32 -20.49 -13.75
C LEU A 340 32.68 -21.13 -14.05
N ASP A 341 33.64 -21.04 -13.13
CA ASP A 341 34.98 -21.61 -13.34
C ASP A 341 35.07 -23.08 -12.97
N CYS A 342 34.60 -23.44 -11.77
CA CYS A 342 34.62 -24.83 -11.34
C CYS A 342 33.33 -25.58 -11.70
N GLY A 343 32.21 -24.89 -11.92
CA GLY A 343 30.90 -25.50 -12.17
C GLY A 343 30.16 -25.94 -10.90
N CYS A 344 30.74 -25.80 -9.70
CA CYS A 344 30.11 -26.20 -8.45
C CYS A 344 28.92 -25.31 -8.10
N ARG A 345 27.87 -25.93 -7.56
CA ARG A 345 26.64 -25.26 -7.11
C ARG A 345 26.57 -25.19 -5.60
N PHE A 346 26.11 -24.04 -5.12
CA PHE A 346 25.96 -23.76 -3.70
C PHE A 346 24.55 -23.23 -3.38
N ALA A 347 24.16 -23.28 -2.12
CA ALA A 347 22.94 -22.64 -1.62
C ALA A 347 23.08 -22.25 -0.16
N TYR A 348 22.32 -21.24 0.24
CA TYR A 348 22.29 -20.80 1.64
C TYR A 348 21.25 -21.60 2.42
N LYS A 349 21.62 -22.07 3.61
CA LYS A 349 20.66 -22.51 4.63
C LYS A 349 19.87 -21.32 5.18
N GLU A 350 18.77 -21.60 5.90
CA GLU A 350 18.01 -20.55 6.62
C GLU A 350 18.88 -19.84 7.67
N THR A 351 19.85 -20.54 8.24
CA THR A 351 20.85 -19.99 9.17
C THR A 351 21.84 -19.01 8.53
N GLY A 352 21.88 -18.92 7.20
CA GLY A 352 22.81 -18.06 6.47
C GLY A 352 24.15 -18.73 6.10
N GLU A 353 24.37 -19.98 6.49
CA GLU A 353 25.55 -20.76 6.09
C GLU A 353 25.47 -21.16 4.60
N LEU A 354 26.59 -21.05 3.87
CA LEU A 354 26.69 -21.49 2.48
C LEU A 354 27.09 -22.96 2.40
N GLN A 355 26.31 -23.75 1.66
CA GLN A 355 26.49 -25.21 1.53
C GLN A 355 26.68 -25.63 0.07
N GLU A 356 27.64 -26.53 -0.20
CA GLU A 356 27.82 -27.19 -1.49
C GLU A 356 26.70 -28.21 -1.78
N LYS A 357 26.31 -28.33 -3.06
CA LYS A 357 25.24 -29.25 -3.49
C LYS A 357 25.71 -30.47 -4.29
N ASP A 358 26.91 -30.43 -4.85
CA ASP A 358 27.37 -31.42 -5.84
C ASP A 358 28.31 -32.49 -5.25
N TYR A 359 28.72 -32.32 -3.99
CA TYR A 359 29.63 -33.21 -3.24
C TYR A 359 31.06 -33.27 -3.80
N PHE A 360 31.44 -32.34 -4.69
CA PHE A 360 32.80 -32.27 -5.21
C PHE A 360 33.78 -31.81 -4.13
N VAL A 361 33.40 -30.89 -3.22
CA VAL A 361 34.27 -30.44 -2.12
C VAL A 361 34.51 -31.57 -1.14
N GLN A 362 33.43 -32.29 -0.78
CA GLN A 362 33.56 -33.50 0.04
C GLN A 362 34.44 -34.56 -0.63
N GLY A 363 34.25 -34.78 -1.94
CA GLY A 363 35.07 -35.70 -2.73
C GLY A 363 36.55 -35.29 -2.75
N TYR A 364 36.83 -34.01 -2.99
CA TYR A 364 38.20 -33.46 -3.01
C TYR A 364 38.92 -33.70 -1.69
N ASN A 365 38.30 -33.35 -0.56
CA ASN A 365 38.90 -33.50 0.77
C ASN A 365 39.25 -34.96 1.11
N ILE A 366 38.51 -35.92 0.57
CA ILE A 366 38.80 -37.34 0.76
C ILE A 366 39.90 -37.79 -0.19
N LEU A 367 39.85 -37.39 -1.46
CA LEU A 367 40.84 -37.76 -2.47
C LEU A 367 42.22 -37.17 -2.17
N THR A 368 42.32 -35.95 -1.64
CA THR A 368 43.59 -35.37 -1.19
C THR A 368 44.22 -36.11 -0.02
N GLY A 369 43.42 -36.83 0.78
CA GLY A 369 43.89 -37.63 1.91
C GLY A 369 44.34 -39.06 1.54
N ILE A 370 44.23 -39.46 0.27
CA ILE A 370 44.69 -40.77 -0.21
C ILE A 370 46.15 -40.64 -0.63
N GLN A 371 47.06 -41.38 0.02
CA GLN A 371 48.51 -41.35 -0.26
C GLN A 371 48.92 -42.10 -1.54
N SER A 372 47.98 -42.80 -2.18
CA SER A 372 48.16 -43.58 -3.40
C SER A 372 47.55 -42.84 -4.59
N ASP A 373 48.24 -42.83 -5.73
CA ASP A 373 47.71 -42.34 -7.02
C ASP A 373 46.60 -43.25 -7.58
N GLU A 374 46.28 -44.35 -6.88
CA GLU A 374 45.30 -45.35 -7.28
C GLU A 374 44.26 -45.58 -6.19
N PHE A 375 42.98 -45.41 -6.54
CA PHE A 375 41.84 -45.69 -5.68
C PHE A 375 40.67 -46.27 -6.49
N SER A 376 39.90 -47.18 -5.89
CA SER A 376 38.70 -47.74 -6.54
C SER A 376 37.46 -46.90 -6.24
N LEU A 377 36.45 -46.98 -7.13
CA LEU A 377 35.15 -46.34 -6.90
C LEU A 377 34.45 -46.87 -5.64
N ALA A 378 34.65 -48.15 -5.31
CA ALA A 378 34.12 -48.77 -4.09
C ALA A 378 34.77 -48.16 -2.84
N GLU A 379 36.08 -47.93 -2.86
CA GLU A 379 36.80 -47.31 -1.76
C GLU A 379 36.37 -45.84 -1.56
N LEU A 380 36.20 -45.08 -2.65
CA LEU A 380 35.69 -43.72 -2.58
C LEU A 380 34.26 -43.68 -2.02
N SER A 381 33.39 -44.60 -2.47
CA SER A 381 32.02 -44.73 -1.97
C SER A 381 31.98 -45.03 -0.47
N ARG A 382 32.82 -45.96 0.00
CA ARG A 382 32.94 -46.33 1.41
C ARG A 382 33.42 -45.17 2.29
N ARG A 383 34.43 -44.41 1.84
CA ARG A 383 34.99 -43.28 2.59
C ARG A 383 34.10 -42.04 2.61
N THR A 384 33.38 -41.78 1.51
CA THR A 384 32.46 -40.62 1.39
C THR A 384 31.09 -40.89 2.01
N GLY A 385 30.70 -42.15 2.17
CA GLY A 385 29.32 -42.54 2.47
C GLY A 385 28.35 -42.26 1.33
N LEU A 386 28.85 -41.92 0.14
CA LEU A 386 28.05 -41.61 -1.04
C LEU A 386 27.84 -42.85 -1.91
N HIS A 387 26.69 -42.94 -2.56
CA HIS A 387 26.40 -44.01 -3.51
C HIS A 387 27.45 -44.07 -4.64
N ILE A 388 27.72 -45.26 -5.17
CA ILE A 388 28.78 -45.49 -6.17
C ILE A 388 28.58 -44.65 -7.45
N SER A 389 27.34 -44.35 -7.82
CA SER A 389 27.03 -43.47 -8.96
C SER A 389 27.44 -42.01 -8.70
N VAL A 390 27.40 -41.53 -7.45
CA VAL A 390 27.89 -40.20 -7.07
C VAL A 390 29.42 -40.19 -7.09
N SER A 391 30.04 -41.26 -6.59
CA SER A 391 31.49 -41.45 -6.65
C SER A 391 32.00 -41.41 -8.09
N ARG A 392 31.32 -42.06 -9.05
CA ARG A 392 31.64 -41.98 -10.48
C ARG A 392 31.62 -40.55 -11.04
N ARG A 393 30.64 -39.73 -10.62
CA ARG A 393 30.52 -38.32 -11.04
C ARG A 393 31.68 -37.48 -10.50
N ILE A 394 32.06 -37.70 -9.24
CA ILE A 394 33.19 -37.02 -8.59
C ILE A 394 34.49 -37.32 -9.35
N VAL A 395 34.74 -38.60 -9.68
CA VAL A 395 35.92 -39.00 -10.45
C VAL A 395 35.94 -38.35 -11.83
N ALA A 396 34.84 -38.46 -12.60
CA ALA A 396 34.76 -37.84 -13.93
C ALA A 396 34.99 -36.32 -13.88
N TYR A 397 34.42 -35.64 -12.88
CA TYR A 397 34.58 -34.20 -12.67
C TYR A 397 36.04 -33.78 -12.45
N PHE A 398 36.79 -34.54 -11.65
CA PHE A 398 38.19 -34.23 -11.37
C PHE A 398 39.14 -34.68 -12.48
N GLN A 399 38.82 -35.78 -13.18
CA GLN A 399 39.61 -36.29 -14.29
C GLN A 399 39.72 -35.27 -15.43
N VAL A 400 38.60 -34.68 -15.86
CA VAL A 400 38.60 -33.66 -16.93
C VAL A 400 39.25 -32.33 -16.53
N ARG A 401 39.58 -32.15 -15.25
CA ARG A 401 40.28 -30.97 -14.72
C ARG A 401 41.74 -31.24 -14.37
N GLY A 402 42.19 -32.49 -14.54
CA GLY A 402 43.57 -32.90 -14.19
C GLY A 402 43.93 -32.71 -12.72
N VAL A 403 42.95 -32.71 -11.80
CA VAL A 403 43.19 -32.44 -10.37
C VAL A 403 43.83 -33.65 -9.68
N PHE A 404 43.47 -34.86 -10.09
CA PHE A 404 44.03 -36.11 -9.61
C PHE A 404 44.39 -37.01 -10.81
N LYS A 405 45.49 -37.74 -10.70
CA LYS A 405 45.78 -38.86 -11.62
C LYS A 405 45.04 -40.08 -11.09
N ASN A 406 44.17 -40.69 -11.90
CA ASN A 406 43.57 -41.98 -11.58
C ASN A 406 44.03 -42.97 -12.65
N ASN A 407 44.72 -44.02 -12.23
CA ASN A 407 45.34 -45.01 -13.11
C ASN A 407 44.41 -46.20 -13.42
N SER A 408 43.15 -46.17 -13.01
CA SER A 408 42.18 -47.23 -13.32
C SER A 408 41.85 -47.27 -14.82
N ASP A 409 42.70 -47.90 -15.65
CA ASP A 409 42.57 -48.46 -17.02
C ASP A 409 41.67 -47.79 -18.09
N ASN A 410 40.98 -46.70 -17.82
CA ASN A 410 40.07 -46.05 -18.73
C ASN A 410 40.83 -44.98 -19.51
N LYS A 411 41.37 -45.41 -20.65
CA LYS A 411 41.90 -44.58 -21.75
C LYS A 411 40.88 -43.64 -22.39
N GLU A 412 39.68 -43.50 -21.82
CA GLU A 412 38.64 -42.66 -22.39
C GLU A 412 38.99 -41.18 -22.18
N VAL A 413 39.10 -40.47 -23.30
CA VAL A 413 39.38 -39.04 -23.37
C VAL A 413 38.11 -38.30 -23.79
N VAL A 414 38.04 -37.02 -23.44
CA VAL A 414 37.00 -36.13 -23.97
C VAL A 414 37.19 -35.98 -25.48
N ASP A 415 36.15 -36.31 -26.24
CA ASP A 415 36.08 -36.09 -27.68
C ASP A 415 35.60 -34.66 -27.94
N ASN A 416 36.42 -33.87 -28.63
CA ASN A 416 36.11 -32.45 -28.87
C ASN A 416 34.90 -32.24 -29.79
N THR A 417 34.63 -33.18 -30.70
CA THR A 417 33.47 -33.14 -31.61
C THR A 417 32.19 -33.39 -30.81
N LEU A 418 32.16 -34.47 -30.02
CA LEU A 418 31.02 -34.78 -29.15
C LEU A 418 30.81 -33.70 -28.08
N LEU A 419 31.89 -33.09 -27.58
CA LEU A 419 31.81 -31.97 -26.65
C LEU A 419 31.14 -30.74 -27.28
N TYR A 420 31.42 -30.45 -28.55
CA TYR A 420 30.77 -29.38 -29.30
C TYR A 420 29.29 -29.68 -29.50
N GLU A 421 28.95 -30.88 -29.97
CA GLU A 421 27.56 -31.31 -30.19
C GLU A 421 26.73 -31.29 -28.89
N PHE A 422 27.33 -31.71 -27.77
CA PHE A 422 26.67 -31.64 -26.46
C PHE A 422 26.29 -30.18 -26.13
N LYS A 423 27.24 -29.26 -26.26
CA LYS A 423 27.00 -27.83 -25.98
C LYS A 423 25.93 -27.25 -26.90
N ASP A 424 26.03 -27.54 -28.19
CA ASP A 424 25.06 -27.06 -29.19
C ASP A 424 23.65 -27.59 -28.89
N SER A 425 23.54 -28.85 -28.47
CA SER A 425 22.27 -29.45 -28.08
C SER A 425 21.66 -28.79 -26.83
N ILE A 426 22.47 -28.40 -25.85
CA ILE A 426 21.99 -27.61 -24.69
C ILE A 426 21.45 -26.26 -25.15
N THR A 427 22.15 -25.57 -26.06
CA THR A 427 21.68 -24.28 -26.58
C THR A 427 20.40 -24.39 -27.39
N ASN A 428 20.12 -25.57 -27.95
CA ASN A 428 18.91 -25.91 -28.69
C ASN A 428 17.83 -26.60 -27.82
N ASP A 429 17.83 -26.35 -26.51
CA ASP A 429 16.81 -26.84 -25.55
C ASP A 429 16.67 -28.38 -25.43
N VAL A 430 17.69 -29.15 -25.86
CA VAL A 430 17.69 -30.62 -25.72
C VAL A 430 18.06 -31.00 -24.29
N ASP A 431 17.18 -31.74 -23.62
CA ASP A 431 17.37 -32.13 -22.21
C ASP A 431 18.48 -33.19 -22.01
N LEU A 432 19.03 -33.22 -20.80
CA LEU A 432 20.15 -34.10 -20.45
C LEU A 432 19.81 -35.61 -20.52
N GLU A 433 18.55 -36.00 -20.34
CA GLU A 433 18.12 -37.40 -20.43
C GLU A 433 18.14 -37.87 -21.89
N THR A 434 17.75 -36.98 -22.81
CA THR A 434 17.86 -37.22 -24.25
C THR A 434 19.33 -37.33 -24.67
N ILE A 435 20.19 -36.42 -24.20
CA ILE A 435 21.63 -36.45 -24.52
C ILE A 435 22.31 -37.71 -23.95
N GLU A 436 21.96 -38.15 -22.73
CA GLU A 436 22.52 -39.37 -22.12
C GLU A 436 22.21 -40.65 -22.93
N LYS A 437 21.16 -40.64 -23.77
CA LYS A 437 20.72 -41.78 -24.58
C LYS A 437 21.29 -41.80 -26.00
N TRP A 438 22.17 -40.86 -26.37
CA TRP A 438 22.78 -40.88 -27.70
C TRP A 438 23.59 -42.16 -27.95
N GLU A 439 23.47 -42.73 -29.15
CA GLU A 439 24.17 -43.96 -29.54
C GLU A 439 25.69 -43.78 -29.69
N CYS A 440 26.17 -42.54 -29.73
CA CYS A 440 27.59 -42.22 -29.88
C CYS A 440 28.42 -42.42 -28.59
N TRP A 441 27.78 -42.64 -27.43
CA TRP A 441 28.50 -42.88 -26.19
C TRP A 441 29.05 -44.31 -26.15
N VAL A 442 30.37 -44.43 -26.11
CA VAL A 442 31.10 -45.70 -25.96
C VAL A 442 30.89 -46.30 -24.57
N SER A 443 30.73 -45.46 -23.55
CA SER A 443 30.42 -45.88 -22.19
C SER A 443 29.76 -44.78 -21.37
N THR A 444 29.19 -45.16 -20.21
CA THR A 444 28.69 -44.19 -19.22
C THR A 444 29.80 -43.27 -18.71
N THR A 445 31.05 -43.75 -18.65
CA THR A 445 32.19 -42.94 -18.20
C THR A 445 32.47 -41.83 -19.21
N GLN A 446 32.49 -42.14 -20.50
CA GLN A 446 32.64 -41.14 -21.57
C GLN A 446 31.57 -40.05 -21.47
N TYR A 447 30.28 -40.42 -21.34
CA TYR A 447 29.21 -39.44 -21.13
C TYR A 447 29.49 -38.53 -19.92
N LEU A 448 29.88 -39.11 -18.78
CA LEU A 448 30.13 -38.34 -17.55
C LEU A 448 31.32 -37.38 -17.73
N LEU A 449 32.38 -37.78 -18.44
CA LEU A 449 33.52 -36.89 -18.75
C LEU A 449 33.03 -35.65 -19.53
N HIS A 450 32.21 -35.84 -20.57
CA HIS A 450 31.66 -34.73 -21.35
C HIS A 450 30.69 -33.89 -20.52
N ARG A 451 29.79 -34.52 -19.77
CA ARG A 451 28.78 -33.87 -18.92
C ARG A 451 29.39 -32.98 -17.84
N TYR A 452 30.51 -33.39 -17.24
CA TYR A 452 31.21 -32.63 -16.19
C TYR A 452 32.39 -31.83 -16.72
N HIS A 453 32.62 -31.81 -18.03
CA HIS A 453 33.61 -30.95 -18.65
C HIS A 453 33.31 -29.47 -18.34
N PRO A 454 34.32 -28.63 -18.01
CA PRO A 454 34.10 -27.23 -17.63
C PRO A 454 33.23 -26.44 -18.63
N ALA A 455 33.43 -26.66 -19.93
CA ALA A 455 32.68 -25.97 -20.98
C ALA A 455 31.17 -26.32 -20.96
N VAL A 456 30.82 -27.60 -20.78
CA VAL A 456 29.42 -28.05 -20.73
C VAL A 456 28.75 -27.59 -19.43
N MET A 457 29.46 -27.69 -18.30
CA MET A 457 28.93 -27.20 -17.03
C MET A 457 28.63 -25.70 -17.06
N LYS A 458 29.50 -24.90 -17.69
CA LYS A 458 29.28 -23.46 -17.87
C LYS A 458 28.02 -23.19 -18.69
N GLU A 459 27.83 -23.91 -19.79
CA GLU A 459 26.64 -23.78 -20.63
C GLU A 459 25.36 -24.10 -19.86
N LEU A 460 25.35 -25.22 -19.12
CA LEU A 460 24.20 -25.63 -18.30
C LEU A 460 23.85 -24.65 -17.17
N ILE A 461 24.85 -23.92 -16.65
CA ILE A 461 24.62 -22.91 -15.62
C ILE A 461 23.99 -21.65 -16.22
N LEU A 462 24.43 -21.25 -17.41
CA LEU A 462 23.97 -20.04 -18.09
C LEU A 462 22.65 -20.23 -18.83
N HIS A 463 22.37 -21.44 -19.29
CA HIS A 463 21.19 -21.78 -20.06
C HIS A 463 19.89 -21.63 -19.23
N LYS A 464 18.88 -21.02 -19.85
CA LYS A 464 17.56 -20.76 -19.24
C LYS A 464 16.51 -21.63 -19.91
N TRP A 465 16.28 -22.81 -19.32
CA TRP A 465 15.26 -23.74 -19.80
C TRP A 465 13.88 -23.06 -19.90
N PRO A 466 13.16 -23.25 -21.02
CA PRO A 466 11.77 -22.83 -21.13
C PRO A 466 10.93 -23.50 -20.05
N VAL A 467 10.04 -22.74 -19.41
CA VAL A 467 9.13 -23.29 -18.40
C VAL A 467 8.12 -24.17 -19.14
N PRO A 468 8.02 -25.48 -18.83
CA PRO A 468 7.06 -26.33 -19.51
C PRO A 468 5.64 -25.79 -19.28
N GLU A 469 4.90 -25.57 -20.36
CA GLU A 469 3.50 -25.21 -20.27
C GLU A 469 2.77 -26.34 -19.55
N ARG A 470 2.17 -26.03 -18.39
CA ARG A 470 1.26 -26.98 -17.74
C ARG A 470 0.08 -27.19 -18.67
N ARG A 471 -0.09 -28.40 -19.21
CA ARG A 471 -1.33 -28.82 -19.86
C ARG A 471 -2.46 -28.73 -18.83
N ILE A 472 -3.27 -27.70 -18.96
CA ILE A 472 -4.45 -27.46 -18.14
C ILE A 472 -5.65 -27.58 -19.05
N ASP A 473 -6.57 -28.48 -18.71
CA ASP A 473 -7.87 -28.59 -19.37
C ASP A 473 -8.75 -27.40 -18.93
N ARG A 474 -8.74 -26.34 -19.75
CA ARG A 474 -9.44 -25.08 -19.43
C ARG A 474 -10.96 -25.23 -19.45
N GLY A 475 -11.49 -26.16 -20.25
CA GLY A 475 -12.93 -26.40 -20.34
C GLY A 475 -13.48 -26.93 -19.02
N LYS A 476 -12.84 -27.98 -18.49
CA LYS A 476 -13.24 -28.60 -17.22
C LYS A 476 -13.20 -27.63 -16.03
N ILE A 477 -12.17 -26.77 -15.97
CA ILE A 477 -12.03 -25.78 -14.89
C ILE A 477 -13.10 -24.69 -15.01
N GLN A 478 -13.46 -24.29 -16.23
CA GLN A 478 -14.53 -23.33 -16.44
C GLN A 478 -15.87 -23.91 -15.97
N ASP A 479 -16.17 -25.17 -16.29
CA ASP A 479 -17.42 -25.82 -15.87
C ASP A 479 -17.51 -25.94 -14.34
N GLU A 480 -16.42 -26.32 -13.68
CA GLU A 480 -16.33 -26.37 -12.22
C GLU A 480 -16.51 -24.99 -11.58
N MET A 481 -15.91 -23.96 -12.17
CA MET A 481 -16.06 -22.57 -11.74
C MET A 481 -17.50 -22.06 -11.87
N LEU A 482 -18.19 -22.38 -12.98
CA LEU A 482 -19.60 -22.04 -13.18
C LEU A 482 -20.50 -22.76 -12.15
N SER A 483 -20.23 -24.04 -11.88
CA SER A 483 -20.93 -24.81 -10.85
C SER A 483 -20.82 -24.14 -9.48
N ILE A 484 -19.60 -23.77 -9.06
CA ILE A 484 -19.35 -23.03 -7.81
C ILE A 484 -20.10 -21.70 -7.78
N CYS A 485 -20.10 -20.94 -8.88
CA CYS A 485 -20.83 -19.69 -8.95
C CYS A 485 -22.34 -19.87 -8.79
N ASN A 486 -22.91 -20.94 -9.37
CA ASN A 486 -24.33 -21.26 -9.21
C ASN A 486 -24.67 -21.68 -7.76
N GLU A 487 -23.81 -22.45 -7.10
CA GLU A 487 -23.96 -22.78 -5.67
C GLU A 487 -23.95 -21.51 -4.80
N LEU A 488 -23.07 -20.55 -5.10
CA LEU A 488 -22.99 -19.27 -4.38
C LEU A 488 -24.26 -18.41 -4.58
N ILE A 489 -24.87 -18.48 -5.77
CA ILE A 489 -26.18 -17.82 -6.01
C ILE A 489 -27.26 -18.47 -5.16
N ASN A 490 -27.35 -19.79 -5.16
CA ASN A 490 -28.38 -20.54 -4.45
C ASN A 490 -28.27 -20.41 -2.92
N SER A 491 -27.04 -20.27 -2.40
CA SER A 491 -26.76 -20.08 -0.97
C SER A 491 -26.73 -18.60 -0.52
N GLU A 492 -27.10 -17.67 -1.40
CA GLU A 492 -27.08 -16.21 -1.18
C GLU A 492 -25.72 -15.60 -0.81
N GLN A 493 -24.62 -16.34 -0.98
CA GLN A 493 -23.27 -15.89 -0.69
C GLN A 493 -22.69 -15.01 -1.80
N SER A 494 -21.94 -13.96 -1.47
CA SER A 494 -21.38 -13.05 -2.48
C SER A 494 -20.37 -13.75 -3.39
N ILE A 495 -20.54 -13.63 -4.71
CA ILE A 495 -19.52 -14.09 -5.66
C ILE A 495 -18.36 -13.11 -5.65
N THR A 496 -17.16 -13.56 -5.27
CA THR A 496 -15.92 -12.76 -5.39
C THR A 496 -14.79 -13.63 -5.96
N ILE A 497 -13.80 -12.99 -6.60
CA ILE A 497 -12.64 -13.73 -7.13
C ILE A 497 -11.89 -14.47 -6.02
N GLY A 498 -11.88 -13.94 -4.80
CA GLY A 498 -11.28 -14.59 -3.64
C GLY A 498 -12.00 -15.89 -3.29
N ILE A 499 -13.32 -15.82 -3.07
CA ILE A 499 -14.15 -16.98 -2.70
C ILE A 499 -14.12 -18.07 -3.77
N VAL A 500 -14.23 -17.68 -5.04
CA VAL A 500 -14.17 -18.62 -6.17
C VAL A 500 -12.78 -19.26 -6.26
N SER A 501 -11.70 -18.48 -6.08
CA SER A 501 -10.34 -19.03 -6.10
C SER A 501 -10.06 -20.00 -4.96
N GLU A 502 -10.59 -19.73 -3.77
CA GLU A 502 -10.46 -20.60 -2.60
C GLU A 502 -11.17 -21.93 -2.81
N LYS A 503 -12.42 -21.90 -3.30
CA LYS A 503 -13.19 -23.12 -3.62
C LYS A 503 -12.55 -23.94 -4.75
N LEU A 504 -11.95 -23.29 -5.74
CA LEU A 504 -11.16 -23.94 -6.81
C LEU A 504 -9.74 -24.34 -6.38
N ARG A 505 -9.33 -24.05 -5.13
CA ARG A 505 -7.98 -24.33 -4.59
C ARG A 505 -6.84 -23.73 -5.42
N VAL A 506 -7.07 -22.53 -5.96
CA VAL A 506 -6.08 -21.78 -6.75
C VAL A 506 -5.94 -20.35 -6.23
N THR A 507 -4.90 -19.64 -6.68
CA THR A 507 -4.76 -18.22 -6.33
C THR A 507 -5.60 -17.34 -7.25
N PRO A 508 -6.05 -16.15 -6.81
CA PRO A 508 -6.72 -15.18 -7.68
C PRO A 508 -5.90 -14.83 -8.93
N ASN A 509 -4.56 -14.78 -8.79
CA ASN A 509 -3.67 -14.48 -9.91
C ASN A 509 -3.64 -15.61 -10.95
N THR A 510 -3.81 -16.86 -10.50
CA THR A 510 -3.94 -18.02 -11.39
C THR A 510 -5.21 -17.92 -12.23
N LEU A 511 -6.35 -17.58 -11.62
CA LEU A 511 -7.61 -17.37 -12.36
C LEU A 511 -7.52 -16.24 -13.39
N ARG A 512 -6.85 -15.13 -13.04
CA ARG A 512 -6.60 -14.02 -13.97
C ARG A 512 -5.74 -14.44 -15.15
N LYS A 513 -4.65 -15.18 -14.90
CA LYS A 513 -3.80 -15.73 -15.96
C LYS A 513 -4.56 -16.67 -16.88
N TRP A 514 -5.56 -17.38 -16.36
CA TRP A 514 -6.43 -18.25 -17.15
C TRP A 514 -7.54 -17.50 -17.89
N GLY A 515 -7.68 -16.18 -17.68
CA GLY A 515 -8.71 -15.36 -18.32
C GLY A 515 -10.13 -15.55 -17.75
N LEU A 516 -10.27 -16.25 -16.62
CA LEU A 516 -11.59 -16.60 -16.05
C LEU A 516 -12.27 -15.46 -15.27
N GLU A 517 -11.58 -14.32 -15.08
CA GLU A 517 -12.11 -13.15 -14.37
C GLU A 517 -13.37 -12.58 -15.04
N LYS A 518 -13.46 -12.68 -16.38
CA LYS A 518 -14.63 -12.23 -17.15
C LYS A 518 -15.90 -12.99 -16.75
N TYR A 519 -15.83 -14.32 -16.67
CA TYR A 519 -16.97 -15.17 -16.30
C TYR A 519 -17.43 -14.92 -14.86
N ILE A 520 -16.49 -14.69 -13.92
CA ILE A 520 -16.82 -14.33 -12.54
C ILE A 520 -17.57 -12.99 -12.49
N HIS A 521 -17.20 -12.03 -13.33
CA HIS A 521 -17.91 -10.75 -13.43
C HIS A 521 -19.32 -10.93 -14.02
N GLU A 522 -19.49 -11.78 -15.03
CA GLU A 522 -20.80 -12.12 -15.59
C GLU A 522 -21.71 -12.76 -14.53
N MET A 523 -21.20 -13.71 -13.76
CA MET A 523 -21.95 -14.36 -12.67
C MET A 523 -22.34 -13.41 -11.54
N LYS A 524 -21.48 -12.41 -11.20
CA LYS A 524 -21.84 -11.34 -10.26
C LYS A 524 -23.02 -10.51 -10.74
N ASN A 525 -23.06 -10.18 -12.02
CA ASN A 525 -24.17 -9.42 -12.60
C ASN A 525 -25.47 -10.23 -12.53
N ILE A 526 -25.41 -11.54 -12.83
CA ILE A 526 -26.55 -12.46 -12.69
C ILE A 526 -27.03 -12.50 -11.24
N GLN A 527 -26.12 -12.66 -10.27
CA GLN A 527 -26.46 -12.65 -8.85
C GLN A 527 -27.16 -11.34 -8.43
N GLN A 528 -26.70 -10.19 -8.93
CA GLN A 528 -27.31 -8.90 -8.63
C GLN A 528 -28.74 -8.82 -9.19
N THR A 529 -28.96 -9.31 -10.42
CA THR A 529 -30.29 -9.38 -11.04
C THR A 529 -31.24 -10.27 -10.23
N VAL A 530 -30.78 -11.46 -9.79
CA VAL A 530 -31.58 -12.36 -8.95
C VAL A 530 -31.97 -11.70 -7.63
N LYS A 531 -31.03 -11.03 -6.96
CA LYS A 531 -31.29 -10.29 -5.70
C LYS A 531 -32.31 -9.17 -5.90
N ILE A 532 -32.18 -8.41 -6.98
CA ILE A 532 -33.12 -7.34 -7.32
C ILE A 532 -34.53 -7.91 -7.57
N ASN A 533 -34.66 -8.99 -8.34
CA ASN A 533 -35.96 -9.60 -8.63
C ASN A 533 -36.65 -10.12 -7.36
N LYS A 534 -35.90 -10.73 -6.43
CA LYS A 534 -36.41 -11.15 -5.12
C LYS A 534 -36.86 -9.96 -4.27
N LEU A 535 -36.11 -8.86 -4.28
CA LEU A 535 -36.52 -7.63 -3.58
C LEU A 535 -37.79 -7.02 -4.18
N LYS A 536 -37.93 -7.03 -5.51
CA LYS A 536 -39.14 -6.56 -6.20
C LYS A 536 -40.39 -7.32 -5.76
N SER A 537 -40.32 -8.65 -5.67
CA SER A 537 -41.47 -9.45 -5.22
C SER A 537 -41.83 -9.19 -3.76
N ILE A 538 -40.83 -9.02 -2.88
CA ILE A 538 -41.05 -8.64 -1.48
C ILE A 538 -41.73 -7.26 -1.39
N TRP A 539 -41.23 -6.26 -2.10
CA TRP A 539 -41.83 -4.93 -2.11
C TRP A 539 -43.24 -4.94 -2.65
N HIS A 540 -43.53 -5.68 -3.73
CA HIS A 540 -44.88 -5.82 -4.25
C HIS A 540 -45.84 -6.33 -3.18
N SER A 541 -45.47 -7.42 -2.49
CA SER A 541 -46.29 -7.99 -1.41
C SER A 541 -46.47 -7.02 -0.23
N LEU A 542 -45.43 -6.27 0.15
CA LEU A 542 -45.53 -5.27 1.21
C LEU A 542 -46.43 -4.09 0.84
N ILE A 543 -46.38 -3.64 -0.43
CA ILE A 543 -47.25 -2.59 -0.94
C ILE A 543 -48.71 -3.06 -0.87
N ASP A 544 -49.00 -4.28 -1.35
CA ASP A 544 -50.36 -4.84 -1.31
C ASP A 544 -50.88 -4.93 0.13
N ASN A 545 -50.06 -5.46 1.05
CA ASN A 545 -50.38 -5.55 2.47
C ASN A 545 -50.62 -4.18 3.10
N PHE A 546 -49.83 -3.16 2.74
CA PHE A 546 -49.98 -1.81 3.26
C PHE A 546 -51.36 -1.23 2.93
N PHE A 547 -51.77 -1.27 1.67
CA PHE A 547 -53.06 -0.75 1.24
C PHE A 547 -54.24 -1.56 1.83
N ASN A 548 -54.10 -2.89 1.93
CA ASN A 548 -55.11 -3.74 2.58
C ASN A 548 -55.26 -3.46 4.08
N SER A 549 -54.20 -3.02 4.76
CA SER A 549 -54.23 -2.75 6.21
C SER A 549 -54.79 -1.37 6.59
N ARG A 550 -55.00 -0.48 5.62
CA ARG A 550 -55.41 0.93 5.84
C ARG A 550 -56.73 1.32 5.18
N VAL A 551 -57.60 0.34 4.95
CA VAL A 551 -58.96 0.57 4.42
C VAL A 551 -59.67 1.64 5.26
N GLY A 552 -60.21 2.67 4.62
CA GLY A 552 -60.91 3.76 5.29
C GLY A 552 -60.03 4.95 5.71
N GLN A 553 -58.72 4.96 5.40
CA GLN A 553 -57.81 6.04 5.78
C GLN A 553 -57.13 6.66 4.55
N ARG A 554 -56.97 7.99 4.56
CA ARG A 554 -56.24 8.68 3.50
C ARG A 554 -54.75 8.32 3.56
N VAL A 555 -54.19 7.93 2.43
CA VAL A 555 -52.79 7.49 2.29
C VAL A 555 -51.96 8.52 1.51
N LEU A 556 -50.82 8.93 2.07
CA LEU A 556 -49.79 9.71 1.37
C LEU A 556 -48.73 8.78 0.78
N SER A 557 -48.03 9.25 -0.26
CA SER A 557 -46.94 8.48 -0.88
C SER A 557 -45.82 8.20 0.11
N GLU A 558 -45.52 9.14 1.01
CA GLU A 558 -44.48 9.00 2.03
C GLU A 558 -44.76 7.83 2.98
N ASP A 559 -46.03 7.64 3.38
CA ASP A 559 -46.44 6.54 4.27
C ASP A 559 -46.12 5.15 3.69
N VAL A 560 -46.27 5.00 2.36
CA VAL A 560 -45.99 3.74 1.66
C VAL A 560 -44.49 3.46 1.68
N TYR A 561 -43.66 4.46 1.38
CA TYR A 561 -42.19 4.32 1.34
C TYR A 561 -41.59 4.08 2.73
N ASP A 562 -42.16 4.71 3.77
CA ASP A 562 -41.78 4.49 5.16
C ASP A 562 -42.13 3.06 5.61
N TYR A 563 -43.30 2.55 5.22
CA TYR A 563 -43.73 1.19 5.57
C TYR A 563 -42.85 0.10 4.92
N ILE A 564 -42.54 0.24 3.64
CA ILE A 564 -41.65 -0.70 2.93
C ILE A 564 -40.17 -0.49 3.25
N LYS A 565 -39.84 0.51 4.07
CA LYS A 565 -38.47 0.88 4.51
C LYS A 565 -37.50 1.06 3.35
N ALA A 566 -37.93 1.69 2.27
CA ALA A 566 -37.11 1.92 1.09
C ALA A 566 -37.28 3.32 0.53
N SER A 567 -36.17 3.96 0.17
CA SER A 567 -36.20 5.34 -0.29
C SER A 567 -36.78 5.47 -1.71
N PRO A 568 -37.58 6.52 -1.99
CA PRO A 568 -38.18 6.73 -3.31
C PRO A 568 -37.15 6.79 -4.46
N PRO A 569 -35.97 7.43 -4.32
CA PRO A 569 -34.96 7.43 -5.37
C PRO A 569 -34.39 6.04 -5.66
N TYR A 570 -34.31 5.17 -4.65
CA TYR A 570 -33.78 3.82 -4.80
C TYR A 570 -34.75 2.91 -5.55
N ILE A 571 -36.04 2.93 -5.19
CA ILE A 571 -37.07 2.18 -5.92
C ILE A 571 -37.18 2.67 -7.36
N ARG A 572 -37.18 3.99 -7.61
CA ARG A 572 -37.22 4.53 -8.98
C ARG A 572 -36.07 4.03 -9.85
N LYS A 573 -34.90 3.84 -9.26
CA LYS A 573 -33.70 3.36 -9.96
C LYS A 573 -33.74 1.86 -10.24
N VAL A 574 -34.27 1.06 -9.32
CA VAL A 574 -34.17 -0.41 -9.35
C VAL A 574 -35.46 -1.10 -9.83
N ALA A 575 -36.61 -0.47 -9.61
CA ALA A 575 -37.95 -0.99 -9.91
C ALA A 575 -38.92 0.19 -10.25
N PRO A 576 -38.71 0.90 -11.37
CA PRO A 576 -39.57 2.02 -11.77
C PRO A 576 -41.05 1.63 -11.92
N GLU A 577 -41.34 0.38 -12.30
CA GLU A 577 -42.69 -0.17 -12.40
C GLU A 577 -43.45 -0.14 -11.07
N LEU A 578 -42.77 -0.38 -9.93
CA LEU A 578 -43.39 -0.31 -8.60
C LEU A 578 -43.72 1.13 -8.21
N THR A 579 -42.98 2.12 -8.71
CA THR A 579 -43.30 3.54 -8.47
C THR A 579 -44.62 3.92 -9.13
N ALA A 580 -44.84 3.45 -10.36
CA ALA A 580 -46.11 3.64 -11.06
C ALA A 580 -47.25 2.91 -10.35
N TYR A 581 -47.00 1.67 -9.89
CA TYR A 581 -47.96 0.85 -9.16
C TYR A 581 -48.43 1.50 -7.85
N ILE A 582 -47.50 2.00 -7.02
CA ILE A 582 -47.81 2.71 -5.77
C ILE A 582 -48.68 3.93 -6.03
N ASN A 583 -48.36 4.72 -7.07
CA ASN A 583 -49.13 5.90 -7.40
C ASN A 583 -50.55 5.56 -7.83
N GLN A 584 -50.73 4.52 -8.65
CA GLN A 584 -52.05 4.07 -9.10
C GLN A 584 -52.90 3.58 -7.92
N LEU A 585 -52.35 2.73 -7.06
CA LEU A 585 -53.05 2.24 -5.86
C LEU A 585 -53.45 3.36 -4.92
N ARG A 586 -52.55 4.33 -4.67
CA ARG A 586 -52.83 5.48 -3.82
C ARG A 586 -53.98 6.34 -4.34
N VAL A 587 -54.03 6.58 -5.65
CA VAL A 587 -55.10 7.36 -6.27
C VAL A 587 -56.43 6.62 -6.12
N ASN A 588 -56.47 5.34 -6.48
CA ASN A 588 -57.68 4.53 -6.38
C ASN A 588 -58.18 4.44 -4.93
N HIS A 589 -57.29 4.12 -3.99
CA HIS A 589 -57.62 3.99 -2.57
C HIS A 589 -58.18 5.28 -1.96
N ASN A 590 -57.60 6.44 -2.30
CA ASN A 590 -58.09 7.72 -1.78
C ASN A 590 -59.40 8.16 -2.45
N MET A 591 -59.61 7.84 -3.72
CA MET A 591 -60.89 8.12 -4.41
C MET A 591 -62.06 7.30 -3.84
N GLU A 592 -61.80 6.08 -3.35
CA GLU A 592 -62.80 5.24 -2.68
C GLU A 592 -63.26 5.81 -1.33
N LEU A 593 -62.53 6.76 -0.74
CA LEU A 593 -62.91 7.46 0.50
C LEU A 593 -63.81 8.69 0.25
N GLU A 594 -63.84 9.17 -0.99
CA GLU A 594 -64.63 10.35 -1.40
C GLU A 594 -66.03 9.97 -1.94
N LYS A 595 -66.31 8.67 -2.05
CA LYS A 595 -67.63 8.09 -2.35
C LYS A 595 -68.29 7.60 -1.06
#